data_AF-A0A846PP45-F1
#
_entry.id   AF-A0A846PP45-F1
#
_cell.length_a   1.000
_cell.length_b   1.000
_cell.length_c   1.000
_cell.angle_alpha   90.00
_cell.angle_beta   90.00
_cell.angle_gamma   90.00
#
_symmetry.space_group_name_H-M   'P 1'
#
loop_
_entity.id
_entity.type
_entity.pdbx_description
1 polymer ?
#
loop_
_entity_poly.entity_id
_entity_poly.type
_entity_poly.pdbx_seq_one_letter_code
_entity_poly.pdbx_strand_id
1 'polypeptide(L)' 'FGRIDILVNNAGIFPFVSLTEMKEADWNKVLDINLKGVFNCTKAVL' A
#
# COMPACT_ATOMS: atom_id res chain seq x y z
N PHE A 1 22.97 11.59 -11.88
CA PHE A 1 21.92 10.61 -12.23
C PHE A 1 22.18 9.32 -11.47
N GLY A 2 21.14 8.54 -11.12
CA GLY A 2 21.30 7.26 -10.39
C GLY A 2 20.79 7.23 -8.95
N ARG A 3 20.11 8.29 -8.49
CA ARG A 3 19.42 8.35 -7.18
C ARG A 3 17.99 8.85 -7.37
N ILE A 4 17.12 8.53 -6.43
CA ILE A 4 15.77 9.12 -6.34
C ILE A 4 15.80 10.23 -5.30
N ASP A 5 15.49 11.46 -5.70
CA ASP A 5 15.48 12.62 -4.81
C ASP A 5 14.15 12.79 -4.06
N ILE A 6 13.05 12.39 -4.69
CA ILE A 6 11.70 12.46 -4.13
C ILE A 6 10.94 11.20 -4.54
N LEU A 7 10.41 10.47 -3.55
CA LEU A 7 9.48 9.36 -3.73
C LEU A 7 8.10 9.75 -3.18
N VAL A 8 7.05 9.57 -3.98
CA VAL A 8 5.66 9.77 -3.55
C VAL A 8 4.93 8.44 -3.62
N ASN A 9 4.65 7.85 -2.47
CA ASN A 9 3.82 6.65 -2.38
C ASN A 9 2.34 7.04 -2.27
N ASN A 10 1.62 7.04 -3.39
CA ASN A 10 0.20 7.44 -3.45
C ASN A 10 -0.76 6.28 -3.80
N ALA A 11 -0.24 5.08 -4.07
CA ALA A 11 -1.10 3.94 -4.34
C ALA A 11 -1.86 3.55 -3.05
N GLY A 12 -3.19 3.53 -3.13
CA GLY A 12 -4.04 3.17 -2.01
C GLY A 12 -5.43 2.73 -2.46
N ILE A 13 -6.00 1.77 -1.75
CA ILE A 13 -7.39 1.32 -1.93
C ILE A 13 -8.18 1.43 -0.64
N PHE A 14 -9.49 1.61 -0.77
CA PHE A 14 -10.43 1.57 0.34
C PHE A 14 -11.71 0.85 -0.11
N PRO A 15 -11.87 -0.44 0.25
CA PRO A 15 -13.09 -1.18 -0.04
C PRO A 15 -14.30 -0.57 0.67
N PHE A 16 -15.37 -0.32 -0.09
CA PHE A 16 -16.64 0.19 0.44
C PHE A 16 -17.50 -0.97 0.95
N VAL A 17 -17.16 -1.50 2.11
CA VAL A 17 -17.85 -2.61 2.77
C VAL A 17 -17.84 -2.38 4.28
N SER A 18 -18.90 -2.82 4.97
CA SER A 18 -18.93 -2.73 6.43
C SER A 18 -17.87 -3.66 7.05
N LEU A 19 -17.41 -3.35 8.26
CA LEU A 19 -16.39 -4.16 8.93
C LEU A 19 -16.81 -5.62 9.09
N THR A 20 -18.08 -5.87 9.40
CA THR A 20 -18.64 -7.21 9.60
C THR A 20 -18.79 -8.02 8.32
N GLU A 21 -18.84 -7.35 7.16
CA GLU A 21 -18.99 -7.99 5.85
C GLU A 21 -17.66 -8.05 5.08
N MET A 22 -16.61 -7.41 5.60
CA MET A 22 -15.30 -7.40 4.97
C MET A 22 -14.72 -8.81 4.96
N LYS A 23 -14.42 -9.31 3.75
CA LYS A 23 -13.72 -10.57 3.61
C LYS A 23 -12.27 -10.37 4.00
N GLU A 24 -11.66 -11.38 4.60
CA GLU A 24 -10.24 -11.35 4.95
C GLU A 24 -9.34 -11.08 3.71
N ALA A 25 -9.73 -11.56 2.54
CA ALA A 25 -9.04 -11.26 1.28
C ALA A 25 -9.06 -9.76 0.92
N ASP A 26 -10.16 -9.05 1.20
CA ASP A 26 -10.24 -7.61 0.96
C ASP A 26 -9.35 -6.84 1.93
N TRP A 27 -9.34 -7.26 3.20
CA TRP A 27 -8.45 -6.72 4.23
C TRP A 27 -6.97 -6.92 3.87
N ASN A 28 -6.61 -8.14 3.47
CA ASN A 28 -5.24 -8.46 3.05
C ASN A 28 -4.82 -7.60 1.84
N LYS A 29 -5.73 -7.37 0.89
CA LYS A 29 -5.46 -6.49 -0.25
C LYS A 29 -5.18 -5.04 0.16
N VAL A 30 -5.90 -4.52 1.16
CA VAL A 30 -5.64 -3.19 1.74
C VAL A 30 -4.24 -3.15 2.35
N LEU A 31 -3.86 -4.15 3.14
CA LEU A 31 -2.53 -4.22 3.75
C LEU A 31 -1.41 -4.35 2.72
N ASP A 32 -1.60 -5.20 1.71
CA ASP A 32 -0.59 -5.40 0.67
C ASP A 32 -0.32 -4.12 -0.14
N ILE A 33 -1.35 -3.34 -0.44
CA ILE A 33 -1.21 -2.11 -1.23
C ILE A 33 -0.80 -0.93 -0.34
N ASN A 34 -1.61 -0.62 0.67
CA ASN A 34 -1.49 0.65 1.40
C ASN A 34 -0.36 0.64 2.42
N LEU A 35 0.07 -0.54 2.90
CA LEU A 35 1.13 -0.66 3.91
C LEU A 35 2.39 -1.31 3.33
N LYS A 36 2.28 -2.56 2.87
CA LYS A 36 3.43 -3.31 2.37
C LYS A 36 4.01 -2.70 1.09
N GLY A 37 3.15 -2.18 0.21
CA GLY A 37 3.58 -1.44 -0.99
C GLY A 37 4.45 -0.23 -0.64
N VAL A 38 3.97 0.62 0.28
CA VAL A 38 4.71 1.80 0.77
C VAL A 38 6.06 1.41 1.36
N PHE A 39 6.09 0.37 2.20
CA PHE A 39 7.32 -0.15 2.79
C PHE A 39 8.32 -0.63 1.72
N ASN A 40 7.88 -1.43 0.76
CA ASN A 40 8.73 -1.99 -0.28
C ASN A 40 9.33 -0.91 -1.18
N CYS A 41 8.51 0.05 -1.65
CA CYS A 41 8.97 1.15 -2.48
C CYS A 41 9.96 2.04 -1.71
N THR A 42 9.70 2.32 -0.44
CA THR A 42 10.61 3.10 0.41
C THR A 42 11.94 2.36 0.62
N LYS A 43 11.90 1.07 0.92
CA LYS A 43 13.10 0.24 1.09
C LYS A 43 13.93 0.13 -0.18
N ALA A 44 13.31 0.15 -1.35
CA ALA A 44 14.02 0.02 -2.63
C ALA A 44 14.86 1.26 -3.00
N VAL A 45 14.60 2.41 -2.35
CA VAL A 45 15.24 3.70 -2.66
C VAL A 45 16.13 4.24 -1.54
N LEU A 46 16.17 3.52 -0.40
CA LEU A 46 17.06 3.75 0.74
C LEU A 46 18.25 2.78 0.65
#